data_AF-A0A7C6HHN8-F1
#
_entry.id   AF-A0A7C6HHN8-F1
#
_cell.length_a   1.000
_cell.length_b   1.000
_cell.length_c   1.000
_cell.angle_alpha   90.00
_cell.angle_beta   90.00
_cell.angle_gamma   90.00
#
_symmetry.space_group_name_H-M   'P 1'
#
loop_
_entity.id
_entity.type
_entity.pdbx_description
1 polymer ?
#
loop_
_entity_poly.entity_id
_entity_poly.type
_entity_poly.pdbx_seq_one_letter_code
_entity_poly.pdbx_strand_id
1 'polypeptide(L)'
;MRDFFRKMCESFAKDKAEKRWERYILKWIVYILVVSCMAYVIAEVAWLVFDYKEQIAKAIGAIICIGILYLGFSTKKEVPIEEKPQENDSILSFDENDLERTYLKLQESLYIPILENADLLNLRKPTSFKQSEAMIHYDIVGKVPVFHLMYAKAVENINTNDMFRLLEKIIEEKLNDREMDGFPPSIICNGISFPSIMVHNVRDAGDYVLIDVVITSEEYLKYRQQRMYRRMMQQQKQTIMQDKDF
;
A
#
# COMPACT_ATOMS: atom_id res chain seq x y z
N MET A 1 19.46 50.22 -16.39
CA MET A 1 20.85 49.74 -16.62
C MET A 1 21.36 50.06 -18.02
N ARG A 2 20.66 49.68 -19.09
CA ARG A 2 21.09 49.88 -20.50
C ARG A 2 21.38 51.34 -20.88
N ASP A 3 20.53 52.28 -20.46
CA ASP A 3 20.71 53.72 -20.75
C ASP A 3 21.86 54.36 -19.97
N PHE A 4 22.18 53.81 -18.79
CA PHE A 4 23.31 54.27 -17.97
C PHE A 4 24.64 53.90 -18.62
N PHE A 5 24.77 52.65 -19.09
CA PHE A 5 25.96 52.20 -19.84
C PHE A 5 26.13 52.97 -21.15
N ARG A 6 25.04 53.26 -21.86
CA ARG A 6 25.09 54.04 -23.09
C ARG A 6 25.60 55.47 -22.86
N LYS A 7 25.06 56.18 -21.86
CA LYS A 7 25.53 57.53 -21.48
C LYS A 7 26.98 57.51 -20.98
N MET A 8 27.40 56.45 -20.29
CA MET A 8 28.80 56.29 -19.88
C MET A 8 29.72 56.15 -21.09
N CYS A 9 29.41 55.25 -22.03
CA CYS A 9 30.19 55.04 -23.26
C CYS A 9 30.27 56.30 -24.12
N GLU A 10 29.16 57.05 -24.24
CA GLU A 10 29.13 58.34 -24.93
C GLU A 10 30.03 59.39 -24.23
N SER A 11 30.07 59.40 -22.89
CA SER A 11 30.97 60.27 -22.11
C SER A 11 32.45 59.90 -22.28
N PHE A 12 32.79 58.61 -22.34
CA PHE A 12 34.15 58.14 -22.60
C PHE A 12 34.61 58.44 -24.04
N ALA A 13 33.70 58.31 -25.02
CA ALA A 13 33.99 58.63 -26.42
C ALA A 13 34.24 60.13 -26.62
N LYS A 14 33.47 60.99 -25.93
CA LYS A 14 33.62 62.45 -26.01
C LYS A 14 34.94 62.94 -25.42
N ASP A 15 35.35 62.42 -24.26
CA ASP A 15 36.62 62.81 -23.62
C ASP A 15 37.86 62.36 -24.41
N LYS A 16 37.76 61.22 -25.11
CA LYS A 16 38.81 60.74 -26.03
C LYS A 16 38.94 61.63 -27.27
N ALA A 17 37.82 62.12 -27.80
CA ALA A 17 37.79 63.03 -28.95
C ALA A 17 38.36 64.43 -28.61
N GLU A 18 38.13 64.92 -27.39
CA GLU A 18 38.62 66.22 -26.91
C GLU A 18 40.08 66.20 -26.39
N LYS A 19 40.81 65.08 -26.52
CA LYS A 19 42.21 64.87 -26.06
C LYS A 19 42.46 65.23 -24.58
N ARG A 20 41.43 65.18 -23.72
CA ARG A 20 41.56 65.45 -22.27
C ARG A 20 41.97 64.18 -21.51
N TRP A 21 43.22 63.77 -21.71
CA TRP A 21 43.77 62.49 -21.21
C TRP A 21 43.67 62.32 -19.69
N GLU A 22 43.84 63.41 -18.92
CA GLU A 22 43.76 63.37 -17.45
C GLU A 22 42.38 62.92 -16.94
N ARG A 23 41.29 63.44 -17.53
CA ARG A 23 39.91 63.07 -17.15
C ARG A 23 39.56 61.67 -17.62
N TYR A 24 40.11 61.26 -18.76
CA TYR A 24 39.91 59.92 -19.32
C TYR A 24 40.53 58.84 -18.43
N ILE A 25 41.79 59.02 -18.01
CA ILE A 25 42.50 58.10 -17.12
C ILE A 25 41.79 58.03 -15.75
N LEU A 26 41.40 59.18 -15.19
CA LEU A 26 40.68 59.22 -13.92
C LEU A 26 39.35 58.44 -13.98
N LYS A 27 38.57 58.57 -15.05
CA LYS A 27 37.32 57.82 -15.23
C LYS A 27 37.54 56.31 -15.32
N TRP A 28 38.63 55.86 -15.95
CA TRP A 28 38.99 54.45 -16.00
C TRP A 28 39.37 53.89 -14.62
N ILE A 29 40.15 54.65 -13.84
CA ILE A 29 40.51 54.25 -12.48
C ILE A 29 39.26 54.11 -11.60
N VAL A 30 38.35 55.08 -11.66
CA VAL A 30 37.08 55.03 -10.92
C VAL A 30 36.21 53.86 -11.39
N TYR A 31 36.15 53.59 -12.69
CA TYR A 31 35.40 52.46 -13.23
C TYR A 31 35.95 51.11 -12.74
N ILE A 32 37.27 50.91 -12.80
CA ILE A 32 37.92 49.70 -12.31
C ILE A 32 37.66 49.51 -10.81
N LEU A 33 37.74 50.60 -10.03
CA LEU A 33 37.47 50.57 -8.60
C LEU A 33 36.02 50.14 -8.30
N VAL A 34 35.04 50.73 -8.98
CA VAL A 34 33.62 50.36 -8.83
C VAL A 34 33.36 48.91 -9.22
N VAL A 35 33.94 48.44 -10.32
CA VAL A 35 33.80 47.05 -10.77
C VAL A 35 34.45 46.08 -9.76
N SER A 36 35.62 46.44 -9.22
CA SER A 36 36.30 45.62 -8.22
C SER A 36 35.52 45.52 -6.91
N CYS A 37 34.92 46.62 -6.45
CA CYS A 37 34.04 46.62 -5.27
C CYS A 37 32.78 45.77 -5.50
N MET A 38 32.15 45.89 -6.68
CA MET A 38 31.01 45.04 -7.04
C MET A 38 31.37 43.55 -7.07
N ALA A 39 32.53 43.21 -7.65
CA ALA A 39 33.01 41.83 -7.69
C ALA A 39 33.28 41.29 -6.28
N TYR A 40 33.86 42.09 -5.39
CA TYR A 40 34.10 41.72 -3.99
C TYR A 40 32.79 41.44 -3.24
N VAL A 41 31.78 42.30 -3.39
CA VAL A 41 30.46 42.10 -2.77
C VAL A 41 29.78 40.82 -3.27
N ILE A 42 29.86 40.54 -4.57
CA ILE A 42 29.31 39.29 -5.13
C ILE A 42 30.06 38.06 -4.61
N ALA A 43 31.39 38.15 -4.46
CA ALA A 43 32.21 37.07 -3.92
C ALA A 43 31.88 36.78 -2.45
N GLU A 44 31.69 37.81 -1.62
CA GLU A 44 31.22 37.68 -0.22
C GLU A 44 29.85 37.01 -0.13
N VAL A 45 28.89 37.43 -0.96
CA VAL A 45 27.56 36.80 -1.01
C VAL A 45 27.65 35.33 -1.42
N ALA A 46 28.49 35.00 -2.41
CA ALA A 46 28.72 33.61 -2.82
C ALA A 46 29.37 32.79 -1.70
N TRP A 47 30.36 33.35 -1.00
CA TRP A 47 31.01 32.72 0.15
C TRP A 47 30.03 32.44 1.28
N LEU A 48 29.13 33.38 1.57
CA LEU A 48 28.08 33.22 2.56
C LEU A 48 27.13 32.05 2.17
N VAL A 49 26.77 31.92 0.90
CA VAL A 49 25.99 30.74 0.45
C VAL A 49 26.76 29.42 0.64
N PHE A 50 28.08 29.42 0.44
CA PHE A 50 28.92 28.24 0.65
C PHE A 50 29.14 27.88 2.13
N ASP A 51 29.22 28.85 3.03
CA ASP A 51 29.36 28.60 4.47
C ASP A 51 28.05 28.11 5.09
N TYR A 52 26.91 28.64 4.62
CA TYR A 52 25.61 28.24 5.12
C TYR A 52 25.05 26.99 4.43
N LYS A 53 25.77 26.34 3.49
CA LYS A 53 25.31 25.12 2.80
C LYS A 53 24.93 24.00 3.77
N GLU A 54 25.68 23.83 4.87
CA GLU A 54 25.38 22.82 5.89
C GLU A 54 24.17 23.21 6.74
N GLN A 55 24.00 24.49 7.06
CA GLN A 55 22.84 24.97 7.81
C GLN A 55 21.57 24.93 6.97
N ILE A 56 21.66 25.24 5.68
CA ILE A 56 20.56 25.10 4.71
C ILE A 56 20.21 23.63 4.53
N ALA A 57 21.20 22.74 4.39
CA ALA A 57 20.95 21.30 4.31
C ALA A 57 20.32 20.75 5.60
N LYS A 58 20.77 21.19 6.78
CA LYS A 58 20.16 20.84 8.07
C LYS A 58 18.74 21.39 8.20
N ALA A 59 18.48 22.61 7.74
CA ALA A 59 17.14 23.21 7.77
C ALA A 59 16.17 22.48 6.83
N ILE A 60 16.60 22.17 5.60
CA ILE A 60 15.81 21.37 4.65
C ILE A 60 15.58 19.96 5.19
N GLY A 61 16.62 19.32 5.73
CA GLY A 61 16.52 18.01 6.38
C GLY A 61 15.57 18.03 7.58
N ALA A 62 15.62 19.06 8.43
CA ALA A 62 14.71 19.22 9.55
C ALA A 62 13.25 19.42 9.09
N ILE A 63 13.00 20.20 8.04
CA ILE A 63 11.66 20.37 7.47
C ILE A 63 11.12 19.03 6.92
N ILE A 64 11.98 18.24 6.25
CA ILE A 64 11.62 16.90 5.76
C ILE A 64 11.35 15.95 6.94
N CYS A 65 12.19 15.94 7.97
CA CYS A 65 11.99 15.11 9.16
C CYS A 65 10.72 15.51 9.92
N ILE A 66 10.43 16.80 10.07
CA ILE A 66 9.18 17.29 10.67
C ILE A 66 7.99 16.87 9.80
N GLY A 67 8.11 16.95 8.47
CA GLY A 67 7.08 16.45 7.55
C GLY A 67 6.82 14.95 7.69
N ILE A 68 7.88 14.15 7.81
CA ILE A 68 7.79 12.70 8.05
C ILE A 68 7.18 12.41 9.43
N LEU A 69 7.55 13.16 10.47
CA LEU A 69 6.96 13.00 11.81
C LEU A 69 5.49 13.42 11.83
N TYR A 70 5.11 14.46 11.11
CA TYR A 70 3.72 14.91 11.01
C TYR A 70 2.86 13.89 10.24
N LEU A 71 3.39 13.31 9.16
CA LEU A 71 2.75 12.20 8.44
C LEU A 71 2.74 10.89 9.25
N GLY A 72 3.78 10.63 10.03
CA GLY A 72 3.96 9.43 10.84
C GLY A 72 3.16 9.42 12.15
N PHE A 73 2.84 10.58 12.72
CA PHE A 73 1.96 10.68 13.89
C PHE A 73 0.49 10.87 13.53
N SER A 74 0.17 11.26 12.29
CA SER A 74 -1.22 11.37 11.80
C SER A 74 -1.73 10.10 11.11
N THR A 75 -1.01 8.99 11.22
CA THR A 75 -1.46 7.67 10.79
C THR A 75 -1.87 6.86 12.02
N LYS A 76 -3.18 6.83 12.28
CA LYS A 76 -3.78 5.63 12.89
C LYS A 76 -3.27 4.44 12.06
N LYS A 77 -2.78 3.44 12.76
CA LYS A 77 -2.21 2.19 12.24
C LYS A 77 -3.05 1.62 11.10
N GLU A 78 -2.68 1.94 9.87
CA GLU A 78 -3.16 1.28 8.65
C GLU A 78 -1.96 0.69 7.91
N VAL A 79 -2.15 -0.57 7.55
CA VAL A 79 -1.24 -1.49 6.89
C VAL A 79 -0.80 -0.92 5.52
N PRO A 80 0.40 -1.27 4.99
CA PRO A 80 0.97 -0.62 3.81
C PRO A 80 0.05 -0.67 2.59
N ILE A 81 -0.33 0.49 2.07
CA ILE A 81 -1.10 0.66 0.84
C ILE A 81 -0.18 0.30 -0.35
N GLU A 82 -0.49 -0.83 -0.98
CA GLU A 82 -0.04 -1.17 -2.33
C GLU A 82 -0.45 -0.08 -3.32
N GLU A 83 0.37 0.11 -4.36
CA GLU A 83 0.12 0.99 -5.49
C GLU A 83 -1.33 0.89 -5.99
N LYS A 84 -2.01 2.03 -5.99
CA LYS A 84 -3.37 2.21 -6.46
C LYS A 84 -3.46 1.80 -7.94
N PRO A 85 -4.20 0.74 -8.32
CA PRO A 85 -4.65 0.60 -9.70
C PRO A 85 -5.70 1.69 -9.93
N GLN A 86 -5.63 2.38 -11.07
CA GLN A 86 -6.77 3.15 -11.57
C GLN A 86 -7.94 2.20 -11.80
N GLU A 87 -8.84 2.06 -10.83
CA GLU A 87 -10.15 1.43 -11.04
C GLU A 87 -11.17 2.51 -11.35
N ASN A 88 -11.35 2.78 -12.64
CA ASN A 88 -12.70 2.97 -13.18
C ASN A 88 -13.35 1.58 -13.18
N ASP A 89 -13.87 1.15 -12.04
CA ASP A 89 -14.70 -0.04 -12.00
C ASP A 89 -15.98 0.26 -11.24
N SER A 90 -17.08 -0.01 -11.92
CA SER A 90 -18.44 -0.03 -11.41
C SER A 90 -18.43 -0.50 -9.95
N ILE A 91 -18.88 0.38 -9.05
CA ILE A 91 -19.17 0.03 -7.67
C ILE A 91 -20.21 -1.10 -7.73
N LEU A 92 -19.75 -2.35 -7.60
CA LEU A 92 -20.58 -3.49 -7.25
C LEU A 92 -21.07 -3.20 -5.84
N SER A 93 -22.17 -2.46 -5.74
CA SER A 93 -22.89 -2.28 -4.50
C SER A 93 -23.58 -3.60 -4.19
N PHE A 94 -22.95 -4.43 -3.35
CA PHE A 94 -23.61 -5.59 -2.81
C PHE A 94 -24.76 -5.13 -1.90
N ASP A 95 -25.94 -5.75 -2.04
CA ASP A 95 -27.03 -5.54 -1.09
C ASP A 95 -26.67 -6.23 0.23
N GLU A 96 -26.67 -5.46 1.32
CA GLU A 96 -26.36 -5.93 2.67
C GLU A 96 -27.29 -7.08 3.09
N ASN A 97 -28.56 -7.05 2.68
CA ASN A 97 -29.52 -8.12 2.98
C ASN A 97 -29.15 -9.44 2.29
N ASP A 98 -28.63 -9.36 1.06
CA ASP A 98 -28.23 -10.55 0.32
C ASP A 98 -26.95 -11.14 0.90
N LEU A 99 -26.02 -10.30 1.34
CA LEU A 99 -24.80 -10.73 2.03
C LEU A 99 -25.12 -11.40 3.37
N GLU A 100 -26.03 -10.83 4.17
CA GLU A 100 -26.46 -11.44 5.44
C GLU A 100 -27.15 -12.79 5.21
N ARG A 101 -28.06 -12.88 4.24
CA ARG A 101 -28.70 -14.15 3.87
C ARG A 101 -27.70 -15.19 3.41
N THR A 102 -26.69 -14.76 2.66
CA THR A 102 -25.63 -15.62 2.17
C THR A 102 -24.76 -16.12 3.31
N TYR A 103 -24.42 -15.25 4.26
CA TYR A 103 -23.68 -15.61 5.46
C TYR A 103 -24.43 -16.67 6.28
N LEU A 104 -25.72 -16.46 6.55
CA LEU A 104 -26.53 -17.40 7.31
C LEU A 104 -26.62 -18.77 6.63
N LYS A 105 -26.77 -18.80 5.30
CA LYS A 105 -26.73 -20.05 4.53
C LYS A 105 -25.37 -20.74 4.62
N LEU A 106 -24.27 -20.01 4.45
CA LEU A 106 -22.93 -20.57 4.57
C LEU A 106 -22.71 -21.16 5.96
N GLN A 107 -23.11 -20.44 7.00
CA GLN A 107 -23.05 -20.91 8.37
C GLN A 107 -23.85 -22.20 8.55
N GLU A 108 -25.04 -22.30 7.95
CA GLU A 108 -25.94 -23.47 8.11
C GLU A 108 -25.37 -24.68 7.40
N SER A 109 -24.92 -24.51 6.16
CA SER A 109 -24.30 -25.55 5.36
C SER A 109 -22.95 -26.02 5.92
N LEU A 110 -22.19 -25.15 6.58
CA LEU A 110 -20.87 -25.48 7.15
C LEU A 110 -20.95 -26.00 8.58
N TYR A 111 -22.07 -25.79 9.28
CA TYR A 111 -22.23 -26.19 10.67
C TYR A 111 -22.03 -27.70 10.88
N ILE A 112 -22.73 -28.54 10.12
CA ILE A 112 -22.64 -30.00 10.25
C ILE A 112 -21.24 -30.52 9.86
N PRO A 113 -20.66 -30.16 8.70
CA PRO A 113 -19.31 -30.58 8.34
C PRO A 113 -18.25 -30.20 9.38
N ILE A 114 -18.35 -28.99 9.96
CA ILE A 114 -17.40 -28.53 10.98
C ILE A 114 -17.64 -29.25 12.30
N LEU A 115 -18.89 -29.51 12.69
CA LEU A 115 -19.22 -30.24 13.91
C LEU A 115 -18.71 -31.69 13.87
N GLU A 116 -18.88 -32.38 12.74
CA GLU A 116 -18.40 -33.75 12.52
C GLU A 116 -16.87 -33.84 12.58
N ASN A 117 -16.19 -32.81 12.09
CA ASN A 117 -14.73 -32.76 12.01
C ASN A 117 -14.07 -31.90 13.10
N ALA A 118 -14.82 -31.44 14.09
CA ALA A 118 -14.32 -30.50 15.11
C ALA A 118 -13.10 -31.04 15.86
N ASP A 119 -13.10 -32.34 16.17
CA ASP A 119 -12.00 -33.02 16.85
C ASP A 119 -10.73 -33.05 15.96
N LEU A 120 -10.87 -33.28 14.66
CA LEU A 120 -9.76 -33.27 13.70
C LEU A 120 -9.22 -31.85 13.45
N LEU A 121 -10.12 -30.86 13.51
CA LEU A 121 -9.79 -29.45 13.37
C LEU A 121 -9.25 -28.84 14.68
N ASN A 122 -9.20 -29.59 15.79
CA ASN A 122 -8.88 -29.06 17.12
C ASN A 122 -9.75 -27.85 17.53
N LEU A 123 -11.01 -27.85 17.10
CA LEU A 123 -12.01 -26.84 17.44
C LEU A 123 -12.89 -27.36 18.58
N ARG A 124 -13.33 -26.45 19.44
CA ARG A 124 -14.37 -26.79 20.42
C ARG A 124 -15.66 -27.02 19.66
N LYS A 125 -16.30 -28.17 19.89
CA LYS A 125 -17.59 -28.51 19.26
C LYS A 125 -18.59 -27.35 19.47
N PRO A 126 -19.08 -26.73 18.39
CA PRO A 126 -20.03 -25.65 18.51
C PRO A 126 -21.32 -26.18 19.17
N THR A 127 -21.78 -25.53 20.24
CA THR A 127 -22.96 -25.98 21.00
C THR A 127 -24.28 -25.45 20.43
N SER A 128 -24.21 -24.44 19.56
CA SER A 128 -25.36 -23.88 18.86
C SER A 128 -24.91 -23.24 17.56
N PHE A 129 -25.78 -23.31 16.56
CA PHE A 129 -25.68 -22.57 15.31
C PHE A 129 -25.42 -21.07 15.55
N LYS A 130 -26.14 -20.44 16.50
CA LYS A 130 -26.16 -18.97 16.71
C LYS A 130 -24.97 -18.39 17.49
N GLN A 131 -23.99 -19.19 17.93
CA GLN A 131 -22.88 -18.68 18.73
C GLN A 131 -21.74 -18.02 17.91
N SER A 132 -21.84 -17.94 16.58
CA SER A 132 -20.88 -17.22 15.74
C SER A 132 -21.28 -15.75 15.46
N GLU A 133 -22.27 -15.20 16.17
CA GLU A 133 -22.76 -13.83 16.04
C GLU A 133 -21.75 -12.78 16.56
N ALA A 134 -20.74 -12.45 15.75
CA ALA A 134 -19.94 -11.22 15.91
C ALA A 134 -20.37 -10.16 14.88
N MET A 135 -20.34 -8.88 15.30
CA MET A 135 -21.03 -7.73 14.69
C MET A 135 -20.69 -7.39 13.21
N ILE A 136 -19.71 -8.05 12.58
CA ILE A 136 -19.42 -7.96 11.14
C ILE A 136 -19.08 -9.37 10.63
N HIS A 137 -19.86 -9.86 9.67
CA HIS A 137 -19.78 -11.22 9.16
C HIS A 137 -19.09 -11.36 7.80
N TYR A 138 -18.71 -10.25 7.16
CA TYR A 138 -18.02 -10.26 5.88
C TYR A 138 -17.19 -8.99 5.64
N ASP A 139 -16.17 -9.09 4.79
CA ASP A 139 -15.39 -7.99 4.22
C ASP A 139 -15.42 -8.08 2.68
N ILE A 140 -15.36 -6.95 1.98
CA ILE A 140 -15.22 -6.95 0.51
C ILE A 140 -13.74 -6.84 0.14
N VAL A 141 -13.19 -7.90 -0.43
CA VAL A 141 -11.78 -7.97 -0.83
C VAL A 141 -11.71 -8.23 -2.33
N GLY A 142 -11.09 -7.31 -3.08
CA GLY A 142 -10.94 -7.47 -4.53
C GLY A 142 -12.28 -7.60 -5.27
N LYS A 143 -13.29 -6.81 -4.86
CA LYS A 143 -14.68 -6.85 -5.35
C LYS A 143 -15.45 -8.14 -5.06
N VAL A 144 -15.00 -8.94 -4.09
CA VAL A 144 -15.68 -10.18 -3.68
C VAL A 144 -15.94 -10.17 -2.18
N PRO A 145 -17.14 -10.57 -1.73
CA PRO A 145 -17.42 -10.72 -0.31
C PRO A 145 -16.69 -11.96 0.25
N VAL A 146 -15.95 -11.74 1.32
CA VAL A 146 -15.26 -12.74 2.14
C VAL A 146 -16.00 -12.83 3.45
N PHE A 147 -16.58 -13.99 3.74
CA PHE A 147 -17.38 -14.23 4.93
C PHE A 147 -16.51 -14.77 6.07
N HIS A 148 -16.71 -14.25 7.27
CA HIS A 148 -15.89 -14.53 8.44
C HIS A 148 -16.64 -15.43 9.43
N LEU A 149 -16.18 -16.67 9.58
CA LEU A 149 -16.73 -17.64 10.52
C LEU A 149 -15.77 -17.83 11.69
N MET A 150 -16.25 -17.65 12.92
CA MET A 150 -15.43 -17.69 14.12
C MET A 150 -15.77 -18.93 14.97
N TYR A 151 -14.76 -19.72 15.31
CA TYR A 151 -14.89 -20.93 16.10
C TYR A 151 -13.92 -20.93 17.28
N ALA A 152 -14.36 -21.39 18.45
CA ALA A 152 -13.51 -21.48 19.63
C ALA A 152 -12.49 -22.63 19.49
N LYS A 153 -11.26 -22.42 19.95
CA LYS A 153 -10.21 -23.45 19.92
C LYS A 153 -10.41 -24.48 21.02
N ALA A 154 -10.03 -25.73 20.75
CA ALA A 154 -9.87 -26.76 21.78
C ALA A 154 -8.43 -26.85 22.30
N VAL A 155 -7.46 -26.33 21.55
CA VAL A 155 -6.02 -26.37 21.85
C VAL A 155 -5.41 -24.97 21.75
N GLU A 156 -4.30 -24.75 22.47
CA GLU A 156 -3.64 -23.44 22.54
C GLU A 156 -3.00 -23.03 21.20
N ASN A 157 -2.34 -23.98 20.51
CA ASN A 157 -1.66 -23.74 19.24
C ASN A 157 -2.29 -24.57 18.13
N ILE A 158 -2.75 -23.90 17.06
CA ILE A 158 -3.32 -24.53 15.88
C ILE A 158 -2.43 -24.26 14.66
N ASN A 159 -2.11 -25.31 13.91
CA ASN A 159 -1.48 -25.14 12.59
C ASN A 159 -2.56 -24.70 11.57
N THR A 160 -2.61 -23.40 11.31
CA THR A 160 -3.60 -22.81 10.40
C THR A 160 -3.46 -23.31 8.96
N ASN A 161 -2.26 -23.69 8.51
CA ASN A 161 -2.05 -24.23 7.16
C ASN A 161 -2.63 -25.64 6.99
N ASP A 162 -2.45 -26.49 8.00
CA ASP A 162 -3.00 -27.86 7.98
C ASP A 162 -4.52 -27.81 8.09
N MET A 163 -5.04 -26.95 8.97
CA MET A 163 -6.47 -26.70 9.09
C MET A 163 -7.06 -26.17 7.78
N PHE A 164 -6.40 -25.21 7.12
CA PHE A 164 -6.83 -24.68 5.82
C PHE A 164 -6.99 -25.80 4.79
N ARG A 165 -5.98 -26.68 4.65
CA ARG A 165 -6.01 -27.82 3.70
C ARG A 165 -7.10 -28.83 4.05
N LEU A 166 -7.26 -29.12 5.34
CA LEU A 166 -8.29 -30.05 5.81
C LEU A 166 -9.70 -29.50 5.54
N LEU A 167 -9.92 -28.21 5.81
CA LEU A 167 -11.20 -27.55 5.51
C LEU A 167 -11.49 -27.49 4.01
N GLU A 168 -10.51 -27.15 3.16
CA GLU A 168 -10.68 -27.20 1.70
C GLU A 168 -11.17 -28.58 1.26
N LYS A 169 -10.54 -29.66 1.76
CA LYS A 169 -10.92 -31.03 1.44
C LYS A 169 -12.33 -31.38 1.93
N ILE A 170 -12.65 -31.07 3.19
CA ILE A 170 -13.96 -31.38 3.79
C ILE A 170 -15.08 -30.66 3.02
N ILE A 171 -14.89 -29.38 2.71
CA ILE A 171 -15.88 -28.58 1.98
C ILE A 171 -16.06 -29.14 0.56
N GLU A 172 -14.97 -29.48 -0.13
CA GLU A 172 -15.03 -30.07 -1.47
C GLU A 172 -15.78 -31.41 -1.49
N GLU A 173 -15.52 -32.29 -0.52
CA GLU A 173 -16.20 -33.58 -0.37
C GLU A 173 -17.71 -33.39 -0.14
N LYS A 174 -18.08 -32.54 0.81
CA LYS A 174 -19.49 -32.25 1.15
C LYS A 174 -20.25 -31.55 0.02
N LEU A 175 -19.58 -30.70 -0.75
CA LEU A 175 -20.14 -30.10 -1.96
C LEU A 175 -20.41 -31.16 -3.04
N ASN A 176 -19.47 -32.06 -3.27
CA ASN A 176 -19.60 -33.14 -4.26
C ASN A 176 -20.72 -34.12 -3.90
N ASP A 177 -20.88 -34.43 -2.61
CA ASP A 177 -21.94 -35.29 -2.09
C ASP A 177 -23.31 -34.59 -2.04
N ARG A 178 -23.37 -33.30 -2.39
CA ARG A 178 -24.57 -32.45 -2.36
C ARG A 178 -25.19 -32.32 -0.96
N GLU A 179 -24.37 -32.35 0.07
CA GLU A 179 -24.80 -32.17 1.46
C GLU A 179 -24.88 -30.69 1.87
N MET A 180 -24.38 -29.77 1.04
CA MET A 180 -24.44 -28.32 1.26
C MET A 180 -25.59 -27.69 0.49
N ASP A 181 -26.77 -27.67 1.11
CA ASP A 181 -27.99 -27.11 0.50
C ASP A 181 -27.82 -25.65 0.07
N GLY A 182 -28.32 -25.34 -1.12
CA GLY A 182 -28.29 -23.98 -1.68
C GLY A 182 -27.00 -23.60 -2.41
N PHE A 183 -26.00 -24.48 -2.46
CA PHE A 183 -24.76 -24.28 -3.21
C PHE A 183 -24.56 -25.40 -4.24
N PRO A 184 -24.25 -25.08 -5.51
CA PRO A 184 -23.88 -26.11 -6.48
C PRO A 184 -22.56 -26.78 -6.08
N PRO A 185 -22.28 -28.03 -6.48
CA PRO A 185 -21.01 -28.69 -6.15
C PRO A 185 -19.80 -27.92 -6.70
N SER A 186 -19.92 -27.43 -7.93
CA SER A 186 -18.86 -26.69 -8.60
C SER A 186 -19.39 -25.54 -9.45
N ILE A 187 -18.49 -24.58 -9.69
CA ILE A 187 -18.67 -23.44 -10.59
C ILE A 187 -17.61 -23.56 -11.68
N ILE A 188 -18.04 -23.48 -12.93
CA ILE A 188 -17.14 -23.53 -14.08
C ILE A 188 -16.72 -22.10 -14.42
N CYS A 189 -15.43 -21.82 -14.32
CA CYS A 189 -14.84 -20.54 -14.72
C CYS A 189 -13.78 -20.82 -15.79
N ASN A 190 -13.91 -20.20 -16.97
CA ASN A 190 -12.98 -20.39 -18.09
C ASN A 190 -12.75 -21.87 -18.48
N GLY A 191 -13.78 -22.72 -18.40
CA GLY A 191 -13.71 -24.15 -18.72
C GLY A 191 -13.06 -25.03 -17.65
N ILE A 192 -12.65 -24.46 -16.51
CA ILE A 192 -12.12 -25.19 -15.35
C ILE A 192 -13.19 -25.23 -14.27
N SER A 193 -13.40 -26.41 -13.67
CA SER A 193 -14.33 -26.61 -12.56
C SER A 193 -13.65 -26.31 -11.23
N PHE A 194 -14.27 -25.44 -10.42
CA PHE A 194 -13.84 -25.11 -9.07
C PHE A 194 -14.96 -25.41 -8.06
N PRO A 195 -14.66 -25.76 -6.80
CA PRO A 195 -15.68 -25.84 -5.76
C PRO A 195 -16.45 -24.52 -5.65
N SER A 196 -17.77 -24.57 -5.44
CA SER A 196 -18.58 -23.34 -5.35
C SER A 196 -18.30 -22.51 -4.09
N ILE A 197 -17.80 -23.16 -3.03
CA ILE A 197 -17.35 -22.55 -1.79
C ILE A 197 -15.86 -22.85 -1.63
N MET A 198 -15.07 -21.84 -1.30
CA MET A 198 -13.64 -21.98 -1.06
C MET A 198 -13.23 -21.35 0.26
N VAL A 199 -12.26 -21.97 0.92
CA VAL A 199 -11.57 -21.35 2.07
C VAL A 199 -10.63 -20.28 1.52
N HIS A 200 -10.83 -19.04 1.94
CA HIS A 200 -9.98 -17.92 1.59
C HIS A 200 -8.72 -17.87 2.46
N ASN A 201 -8.90 -18.09 3.76
CA ASN A 201 -7.84 -18.01 4.75
C ASN A 201 -8.28 -18.63 6.09
N VAL A 202 -7.31 -19.04 6.90
CA VAL A 202 -7.52 -19.45 8.29
C VAL A 202 -6.54 -18.68 9.17
N ARG A 203 -7.06 -18.02 10.21
CA ARG A 203 -6.28 -17.17 11.12
C ARG A 203 -6.48 -17.62 12.56
N ASP A 204 -5.39 -17.75 13.30
CA ASP A 204 -5.44 -17.89 14.76
C ASP A 204 -5.63 -16.50 15.38
N ALA A 205 -6.70 -16.33 16.16
CA ALA A 205 -7.13 -15.07 16.77
C ALA A 205 -7.13 -15.16 18.30
N GLY A 206 -6.15 -15.85 18.90
CA GLY A 206 -6.12 -16.07 20.34
C GLY A 206 -7.05 -17.25 20.66
N ASP A 207 -8.05 -17.11 21.54
CA ASP A 207 -8.92 -18.24 21.93
C ASP A 207 -9.84 -18.78 20.81
N TYR A 208 -9.80 -18.16 19.63
CA TYR A 208 -10.64 -18.48 18.49
C TYR A 208 -9.81 -18.65 17.22
N VAL A 209 -10.38 -19.38 16.26
CA VAL A 209 -9.93 -19.40 14.88
C VAL A 209 -10.96 -18.70 14.02
N LEU A 210 -10.47 -17.85 13.13
CA LEU A 210 -11.25 -17.21 12.09
C LEU A 210 -11.05 -17.96 10.77
N ILE A 211 -12.14 -18.50 10.23
CA ILE A 211 -12.20 -19.18 8.95
C ILE A 211 -12.87 -18.22 7.96
N ASP A 212 -12.09 -17.74 7.00
CA ASP A 212 -12.56 -16.85 5.96
C ASP A 212 -13.02 -17.71 4.77
N VAL A 213 -14.28 -17.58 4.35
CA VAL A 213 -14.92 -18.38 3.30
C VAL A 213 -15.45 -17.47 2.20
N VAL A 214 -15.36 -17.91 0.95
CA VAL A 214 -15.79 -17.13 -0.22
C VAL A 214 -16.63 -18.01 -1.15
N ILE A 215 -17.65 -17.41 -1.77
CA ILE A 215 -18.34 -18.00 -2.92
C ILE A 215 -17.48 -17.80 -4.17
N THR A 216 -17.16 -18.89 -4.84
CA THR A 216 -16.33 -18.87 -6.03
C THR A 216 -16.99 -18.06 -7.13
N SER A 217 -16.21 -17.10 -7.65
CA SER A 217 -16.59 -16.25 -8.77
C SER A 217 -15.37 -15.99 -9.63
N GLU A 218 -15.57 -15.54 -10.87
CA GLU A 218 -14.46 -15.17 -11.75
C GLU A 218 -13.58 -14.08 -11.12
N GLU A 219 -14.20 -13.09 -10.47
CA GLU A 219 -13.48 -12.02 -9.78
C GLU A 219 -12.64 -12.56 -8.61
N TYR A 220 -13.17 -13.54 -7.87
CA TYR A 220 -12.41 -14.17 -6.79
C TYR A 220 -11.17 -14.90 -7.31
N LEU A 221 -11.32 -15.64 -8.41
CA LEU A 221 -10.23 -16.39 -9.01
C LEU A 221 -9.15 -15.46 -9.55
N LYS A 222 -9.52 -14.35 -10.21
CA LYS A 222 -8.60 -13.29 -10.62
C LYS A 222 -7.85 -12.72 -9.42
N TYR A 223 -8.57 -12.35 -8.36
CA TYR A 223 -7.99 -11.83 -7.13
C TYR A 223 -7.00 -12.82 -6.48
N ARG A 224 -7.39 -14.10 -6.37
CA ARG A 224 -6.53 -15.17 -5.81
C ARG A 224 -5.26 -15.34 -6.63
N GLN A 225 -5.36 -15.34 -7.96
CA GLN A 225 -4.20 -15.47 -8.85
C GLN A 225 -3.24 -14.28 -8.70
N GLN A 226 -3.76 -13.06 -8.65
CA GLN A 226 -2.97 -11.86 -8.41
C GLN A 226 -2.24 -11.91 -7.05
N ARG A 227 -2.93 -12.35 -5.99
CA ARG A 227 -2.33 -12.52 -4.66
C ARG A 227 -1.18 -13.53 -4.68
N MET A 228 -1.34 -14.65 -5.38
CA MET A 228 -0.28 -15.66 -5.51
C MET A 228 0.92 -15.11 -6.30
N TYR A 229 0.66 -14.40 -7.40
CA TYR A 229 1.71 -13.76 -8.19
C TYR A 229 2.51 -12.73 -7.37
N ARG A 230 1.82 -11.89 -6.59
CA ARG A 230 2.47 -10.90 -5.71
C ARG A 230 3.32 -11.58 -4.64
N ARG A 231 2.86 -12.67 -4.04
CA ARG A 231 3.64 -13.47 -3.07
C ARG A 231 4.90 -14.05 -3.70
N MET A 232 4.82 -14.59 -4.91
CA MET A 232 5.99 -15.12 -5.63
C MET A 232 7.00 -14.01 -5.93
N MET A 233 6.54 -12.84 -6.40
CA MET A 233 7.40 -11.69 -6.68
C MET A 233 8.10 -11.14 -5.43
N GLN A 234 7.41 -11.12 -4.28
CA GLN A 234 7.99 -10.70 -3.01
C GLN A 234 9.05 -11.68 -2.51
N GLN A 235 8.80 -12.99 -2.62
CA GLN A 235 9.79 -14.02 -2.28
C GLN A 235 11.03 -13.91 -3.17
N GLN A 236 10.86 -13.72 -4.48
CA GLN A 236 11.98 -13.56 -5.41
C GLN A 236 12.83 -12.32 -5.10
N LYS A 237 12.22 -11.19 -4.72
CA LYS A 237 12.96 -10.00 -4.26
C LYS A 237 13.78 -10.24 -2.99
N GLN A 238 13.26 -11.03 -2.05
CA GLN A 238 13.98 -11.39 -0.83
C GLN A 238 15.19 -12.29 -1.13
N THR A 239 15.05 -13.26 -2.04
CA THR A 239 16.16 -14.15 -2.44
C THR A 239 17.27 -13.39 -3.15
N ILE A 240 16.92 -12.44 -4.05
CA ILE A 240 17.91 -11.61 -4.77
C ILE A 240 18.65 -10.66 -3.83
N MET A 241 18.05 -10.25 -2.71
CA MET A 241 18.72 -9.43 -1.70
C MET A 241 19.73 -10.23 -0.86
N GLN A 242 19.49 -11.52 -0.61
CA GLN A 242 20.42 -12.37 0.15
C GLN A 242 21.67 -12.78 -0.65
N ASP A 243 21.59 -12.79 -1.98
CA ASP A 243 22.68 -13.25 -2.85
C ASP A 243 23.69 -12.14 -3.22
N LYS A 244 23.53 -10.93 -2.67
CA LYS A 244 24.46 -9.80 -2.91
C LYS A 244 25.63 -9.73 -1.92
N ASP A 245 25.67 -10.64 -0.94
CA ASP A 245 26.68 -10.69 0.11
C ASP A 245 27.69 -11.85 -0.08
N PHE A 246 27.83 -12.40 -1.30
CA PHE A 246 28.86 -13.38 -1.67
C PHE A 246 29.87 -12.84 -2.69
#